data_AF-A0AAU5ADC6-F1
#
_entry.id   AF-A0AAU5ADC6-F1
#
_cell.length_a   1.000
_cell.length_b   1.000
_cell.length_c   1.000
_cell.angle_alpha   90.00
_cell.angle_beta   90.00
_cell.angle_gamma   90.00
#
_symmetry.space_group_name_H-M   'P 1'
#
loop_
_entity.id
_entity.type
_entity.pdbx_description
1 polymer ?
#
loop_
_entity_poly.entity_id
_entity_poly.type
_entity_poly.pdbx_seq_one_letter_code
_entity_poly.pdbx_strand_id
1 'polypeptide(L)'
;MSSAPPPGLPHVDAMTPAVLVLPGPVTRDEVPRLCQDVRARLMSSRAGVLVCDVAGLGPPGLTTVDALARMQLAARRAGGRIRLRDPDPALRALLGLVGIPFEIEGQPEQREPPLRVEEAVEPGDPAL
;
A
#
# COMPACT_ATOMS: atom_id res chain seq x y z
N MET A 1 22.70 29.57 14.86
CA MET A 1 23.06 28.62 13.80
C MET A 1 22.41 27.29 14.15
N SER A 2 21.32 26.93 13.47
CA SER A 2 20.56 25.71 13.77
C SER A 2 20.48 24.90 12.48
N SER A 3 21.21 23.78 12.44
CA SER A 3 21.12 22.81 11.35
C SER A 3 20.27 21.65 11.86
N ALA A 4 19.01 21.60 11.44
CA ALA A 4 18.19 20.41 11.61
C ALA A 4 18.66 19.33 10.60
N PRO A 5 18.73 18.05 11.00
CA PRO A 5 19.03 16.98 10.05
C PRO A 5 17.84 16.75 9.10
N PRO A 6 18.08 16.36 7.84
CA PRO A 6 17.00 16.07 6.89
C PRO A 6 16.18 14.86 7.38
N PRO A 7 14.88 14.79 7.05
CA PRO A 7 14.06 13.63 7.36
C PRO A 7 14.68 12.40 6.68
N GLY A 8 14.99 11.39 7.51
CA GLY A 8 15.57 10.13 7.06
C GLY A 8 14.70 9.47 6.00
N LEU A 9 15.37 8.83 5.04
CA LEU A 9 14.77 8.04 3.97
C LEU A 9 13.71 7.07 4.54
N PRO A 10 12.59 6.82 3.82
CA PRO A 10 11.60 5.86 4.26
C PRO A 10 12.27 4.50 4.42
N HIS A 11 12.05 3.89 5.59
CA HIS A 11 12.56 2.59 5.98
C HIS A 11 12.24 1.56 4.88
N VAL A 12 13.22 1.26 4.03
CA VAL A 12 13.15 0.17 3.06
C VAL A 12 13.38 -1.10 3.84
N ASP A 13 12.29 -1.65 4.39
CA ASP A 13 12.32 -2.99 4.93
C ASP A 13 12.39 -3.96 3.74
N ALA A 14 13.59 -4.49 3.49
CA ALA A 14 13.87 -5.42 2.41
C ALA A 14 13.24 -6.81 2.63
N MET A 15 12.51 -7.03 3.73
CA MET A 15 11.80 -8.27 4.00
C MET A 15 10.42 -8.25 3.36
N THR A 16 10.08 -9.30 2.62
CA THR A 16 8.74 -9.46 2.03
C THR A 16 7.69 -9.39 3.14
N PRO A 17 6.80 -8.38 3.15
CA PRO A 17 5.79 -8.26 4.19
C PRO A 17 4.79 -9.43 4.09
N ALA A 18 4.22 -9.84 5.22
CA ALA A 18 3.16 -10.83 5.21
C ALA A 18 1.95 -10.29 4.43
N VAL A 19 1.24 -11.14 3.68
CA VAL A 19 0.11 -10.74 2.81
C VAL A 19 -1.17 -11.45 3.24
N LEU A 20 -2.20 -10.70 3.60
CA LEU A 20 -3.58 -11.16 3.84
C LEU A 20 -4.46 -10.77 2.66
N VAL A 21 -5.22 -11.72 2.12
CA VAL A 21 -6.13 -11.48 0.99
C VAL A 21 -7.58 -11.50 1.48
N LEU A 22 -8.36 -10.50 1.10
CA LEU A 22 -9.81 -10.43 1.32
C LEU A 22 -10.53 -10.72 -0.01
N PRO A 23 -10.93 -11.98 -0.27
CA PRO A 23 -11.41 -12.42 -1.58
C PRO A 23 -12.86 -12.01 -1.88
N GLY A 24 -13.57 -11.42 -0.91
CA GLY A 24 -15.00 -11.12 -0.99
C GLY A 24 -15.42 -10.11 0.07
N PRO A 25 -16.69 -9.66 0.02
CA PRO A 25 -17.25 -8.76 1.02
C PRO A 25 -17.06 -9.32 2.44
N VAL A 26 -16.59 -8.48 3.36
CA VAL A 26 -16.38 -8.88 4.77
C VAL A 26 -17.68 -8.77 5.53
N THR A 27 -18.02 -9.81 6.28
CA THR A 27 -19.15 -9.80 7.20
C THR A 27 -18.71 -9.45 8.63
N ARG A 28 -19.65 -9.00 9.46
CA ARG A 28 -19.36 -8.54 10.83
C ARG A 28 -18.81 -9.66 11.72
N ASP A 29 -19.28 -10.88 11.51
CA ASP A 29 -18.87 -12.09 12.24
C ASP A 29 -17.45 -12.56 11.89
N GLU A 30 -16.91 -12.18 10.73
CA GLU A 30 -15.53 -12.49 10.34
C GLU A 30 -14.50 -11.58 11.01
N VAL A 31 -14.90 -10.37 11.44
CA VAL A 31 -14.00 -9.34 11.95
C VAL A 31 -13.12 -9.81 13.12
N PRO A 32 -13.64 -10.52 14.15
CA PRO A 32 -12.80 -11.03 15.23
C PRO A 32 -11.70 -11.98 14.73
N ARG A 33 -12.05 -12.89 13.80
CA ARG A 33 -11.11 -13.83 13.20
C ARG A 33 -10.03 -13.10 12.40
N LEU A 34 -10.42 -12.15 11.54
CA LEU A 34 -9.48 -11.33 10.77
C LEU A 34 -8.52 -10.53 11.67
N CYS A 35 -9.01 -9.97 12.78
CA CYS A 35 -8.17 -9.28 13.75
C CYS A 35 -7.16 -10.20 14.43
N GLN A 36 -7.53 -11.45 14.71
CA GLN A 36 -6.62 -12.46 15.24
C GLN A 36 -5.57 -12.86 14.22
N ASP A 37 -5.98 -13.08 12.96
CA ASP A 37 -5.08 -13.43 11.85
C ASP A 37 -4.03 -12.32 11.62
N VAL A 38 -4.45 -11.05 11.68
CA VAL A 38 -3.55 -9.89 11.61
C VAL A 38 -2.50 -9.92 12.71
N ARG A 39 -2.92 -10.13 13.98
CA ARG A 39 -1.99 -10.20 15.12
C ARG A 39 -1.02 -11.36 14.97
N ALA A 40 -1.51 -12.55 14.64
CA ALA A 40 -0.69 -13.75 14.49
C ALA A 40 0.41 -13.56 13.43
N ARG A 41 0.05 -12.98 12.28
CA ARG A 41 0.99 -12.72 11.18
C ARG A 41 2.01 -11.63 11.50
N LEU A 42 1.61 -10.61 12.24
CA LEU A 42 2.55 -9.56 12.68
C LEU A 42 3.50 -10.07 13.77
N MET A 43 3.04 -10.96 14.66
CA MET A 43 3.91 -11.58 15.67
C MET A 43 4.92 -12.55 15.05
N SER A 44 4.58 -13.19 13.93
CA SER A 44 5.50 -14.09 13.21
C SER A 44 6.40 -13.35 12.20
N SER A 45 6.08 -12.10 11.86
CA SER A 45 6.85 -11.27 10.93
C SER A 45 7.74 -10.28 11.68
N ARG A 46 8.98 -10.12 11.21
CA ARG A 46 9.88 -9.06 11.70
C ARG A 46 9.64 -7.71 11.02
N ALA A 47 8.83 -7.67 9.97
CA ALA A 47 8.71 -6.49 9.10
C ALA A 47 7.81 -5.37 9.67
N GLY A 48 7.01 -5.67 10.71
CA GLY A 48 6.06 -4.70 11.29
C GLY A 48 4.98 -4.19 10.33
N VAL A 49 4.90 -4.73 9.11
CA VAL A 49 3.94 -4.37 8.07
C VAL A 49 3.24 -5.62 7.57
N LEU A 50 1.91 -5.55 7.54
CA LEU A 50 1.04 -6.53 6.89
C LEU A 50 0.42 -5.87 5.65
N VAL A 51 0.61 -6.47 4.48
CA VAL A 51 -0.11 -6.07 3.27
C VAL A 51 -1.48 -6.74 3.28
N CYS A 52 -2.53 -5.96 3.12
CA CYS A 52 -3.90 -6.43 2.99
C CYS A 52 -4.36 -6.20 1.55
N ASP A 53 -4.47 -7.26 0.77
CA ASP A 53 -5.02 -7.25 -0.58
C ASP A 53 -6.55 -7.21 -0.49
N VAL A 54 -7.11 -6.15 -1.07
CA VAL A 54 -8.54 -5.84 -1.01
C VAL A 54 -9.21 -5.88 -2.38
N ALA A 55 -8.54 -6.40 -3.41
CA ALA A 55 -9.06 -6.42 -4.77
C ALA A 55 -10.39 -7.20 -4.90
N GLY A 56 -10.61 -8.19 -4.02
CA GLY A 56 -11.79 -9.05 -4.03
C GLY A 56 -13.02 -8.51 -3.27
N LEU A 57 -12.93 -7.36 -2.59
CA LEU A 57 -13.99 -6.90 -1.67
C LEU A 57 -15.32 -6.56 -2.36
N GLY A 58 -15.31 -6.26 -3.66
CA GLY A 58 -16.48 -5.72 -4.36
C GLY A 58 -16.84 -4.31 -3.86
N PRO A 59 -18.08 -3.83 -4.09
CA PRO A 59 -18.49 -2.48 -3.70
C PRO A 59 -18.27 -2.22 -2.19
N PRO A 60 -17.57 -1.14 -1.81
CA PRO A 60 -17.23 -0.89 -0.42
C PRO A 60 -18.45 -0.43 0.39
N GLY A 61 -18.58 -0.97 1.61
CA GLY A 61 -19.60 -0.58 2.58
C GLY A 61 -19.01 -0.29 3.96
N LEU A 62 -19.85 0.21 4.88
CA LEU A 62 -19.40 0.53 6.25
C LEU A 62 -18.92 -0.70 7.04
N THR A 63 -19.42 -1.90 6.72
CA THR A 63 -18.91 -3.16 7.31
C THR A 63 -17.45 -3.38 6.97
N THR A 64 -17.07 -3.16 5.71
CA THR A 64 -15.67 -3.22 5.26
C THR A 64 -14.81 -2.19 5.98
N VAL A 65 -15.31 -0.97 6.13
CA VAL A 65 -14.60 0.11 6.84
C VAL A 65 -14.38 -0.25 8.31
N ASP A 66 -15.41 -0.73 9.01
CA ASP A 66 -15.30 -1.19 10.41
C ASP A 66 -14.29 -2.34 10.55
N ALA A 67 -14.33 -3.30 9.62
CA ALA A 67 -13.39 -4.42 9.59
C ALA A 67 -11.94 -3.94 9.43
N LEU A 68 -11.67 -3.11 8.41
CA LEU A 68 -10.35 -2.56 8.14
C LEU A 68 -9.85 -1.73 9.34
N ALA A 69 -10.69 -0.88 9.93
CA ALA A 69 -10.34 -0.05 11.08
C ALA A 69 -9.95 -0.90 12.30
N ARG A 70 -10.71 -1.97 12.58
CA ARG A 70 -10.43 -2.90 13.68
C ARG A 70 -9.17 -3.71 13.42
N MET A 71 -8.95 -4.15 12.18
CA MET A 71 -7.72 -4.81 11.78
C MET A 71 -6.50 -3.88 11.95
N GLN A 72 -6.60 -2.60 11.54
CA GLN A 72 -5.53 -1.62 11.73
C GLN A 72 -5.25 -1.37 13.21
N LEU A 73 -6.29 -1.29 14.05
CA LEU A 73 -6.11 -1.18 15.50
C LEU A 73 -5.44 -2.44 16.07
N ALA A 74 -5.81 -3.63 15.60
CA ALA A 74 -5.18 -4.89 16.01
C ALA A 74 -3.70 -4.92 15.60
N ALA A 75 -3.37 -4.46 14.40
CA ALA A 75 -2.00 -4.33 13.92
C ALA A 75 -1.18 -3.35 14.79
N ARG A 76 -1.72 -2.16 15.07
CA ARG A 76 -1.05 -1.16 15.91
C ARG A 76 -0.79 -1.67 17.32
N ARG A 77 -1.74 -2.39 17.91
CA ARG A 77 -1.56 -3.04 19.22
C ARG A 77 -0.52 -4.16 19.21
N ALA A 78 -0.28 -4.76 18.05
CA ALA A 78 0.77 -5.74 17.80
C ALA A 78 2.12 -5.09 17.42
N GLY A 79 2.25 -3.76 17.47
CA GLY A 79 3.47 -3.05 17.10
C GLY A 79 3.70 -2.87 15.60
N GLY A 80 2.69 -3.17 14.77
CA GLY A 80 2.77 -3.06 13.32
C GLY A 80 1.69 -2.16 12.70
N ARG A 81 1.59 -2.21 11.37
CA ARG A 81 0.59 -1.47 10.57
C ARG A 81 0.13 -2.25 9.35
N ILE A 82 -1.03 -1.87 8.82
CA ILE A 82 -1.57 -2.42 7.57
C ILE A 82 -1.31 -1.46 6.41
N ARG A 83 -0.88 -2.01 5.28
CA ARG A 83 -0.84 -1.35 3.98
C ARG A 83 -1.85 -2.01 3.05
N LEU A 84 -2.71 -1.23 2.39
CA LEU A 84 -3.68 -1.77 1.44
C LEU A 84 -3.06 -1.97 0.07
N ARG A 85 -3.29 -3.14 -0.52
CA ARG A 85 -2.97 -3.46 -1.91
C ARG A 85 -4.25 -3.46 -2.73
N ASP A 86 -4.19 -2.81 -3.89
CA ASP A 86 -5.27 -2.72 -4.88
C ASP A 86 -6.64 -2.26 -4.33
N PRO A 87 -6.72 -1.23 -3.45
CA PRO A 87 -8.01 -0.66 -3.08
C PRO A 87 -8.63 0.04 -4.29
N ASP A 88 -9.88 -0.31 -4.59
CA ASP A 88 -10.66 0.38 -5.63
C ASP A 88 -10.86 1.88 -5.29
N PRO A 89 -11.13 2.74 -6.28
CA PRO A 89 -11.30 4.17 -6.04
C PRO A 89 -12.44 4.52 -5.07
N ALA A 90 -13.54 3.76 -5.06
CA ALA A 90 -14.67 4.00 -4.17
C ALA A 90 -14.31 3.69 -2.72
N LEU A 91 -13.50 2.64 -2.47
CA LEU A 91 -13.02 2.29 -1.13
C LEU A 91 -12.08 3.36 -0.62
N ARG A 92 -11.17 3.86 -1.47
CA ARG A 92 -10.28 4.99 -1.13
C ARG A 92 -11.09 6.24 -0.77
N ALA A 93 -12.10 6.57 -1.57
CA ALA A 93 -12.96 7.71 -1.32
C ALA A 93 -13.73 7.56 -0.01
N LEU A 94 -14.28 6.37 0.27
CA LEU A 94 -15.02 6.10 1.50
C LEU A 94 -14.10 6.19 2.73
N LEU A 95 -12.90 5.61 2.68
CA LEU A 95 -11.90 5.71 3.75
C LEU A 95 -11.47 7.16 4.00
N GLY A 96 -11.31 7.95 2.94
CA GLY A 96 -11.07 9.39 3.04
C GLY A 96 -12.23 10.14 3.70
N LEU A 97 -13.47 9.83 3.31
CA LEU A 97 -14.69 10.43 3.86
C LEU A 97 -14.85 10.15 5.35
N VAL A 98 -14.59 8.92 5.79
CA VAL A 98 -14.71 8.52 7.20
C VAL A 98 -13.48 8.86 8.04
N GLY A 99 -12.43 9.43 7.43
CA GLY A 99 -11.21 9.84 8.12
C GLY A 99 -10.37 8.68 8.64
N ILE A 100 -10.37 7.53 7.96
CA ILE A 100 -9.57 6.35 8.34
C ILE A 100 -8.38 6.22 7.38
N PRO A 101 -7.18 6.69 7.77
CA PRO A 101 -6.02 6.66 6.88
C PRO A 101 -5.42 5.26 6.79
N PHE A 102 -5.10 4.84 5.57
CA PHE A 102 -4.29 3.66 5.27
C PHE A 102 -3.14 4.04 4.34
N GLU A 103 -1.98 3.43 4.54
CA GLU A 103 -0.95 3.40 3.52
C GLU A 103 -1.44 2.54 2.35
N ILE A 104 -1.24 3.01 1.12
CA ILE A 104 -1.55 2.24 -0.10
C ILE A 104 -0.23 1.78 -0.70
N GLU A 105 -0.15 0.51 -1.10
CA GLU A 105 1.00 0.01 -1.83
C GLU A 105 1.09 0.70 -3.19
N GLY A 106 2.24 1.31 -3.47
CA GLY A 106 2.52 1.92 -4.76
C GLY A 106 2.48 0.84 -5.84
N GLN A 107 1.81 1.14 -6.95
CA GLN A 107 1.89 0.30 -8.13
C GLN A 107 3.34 0.33 -8.64
N PRO A 108 3.89 -0.79 -9.15
CA PRO A 108 5.14 -0.72 -9.89
C PRO A 108 4.91 0.20 -11.09
N GLU A 109 5.64 1.30 -11.17
CA GLU A 109 5.70 2.11 -12.38
C GLU A 109 6.16 1.18 -13.50
N GLN A 110 5.26 0.84 -14.42
CA GLN A 110 5.68 0.22 -15.67
C GLN A 110 6.57 1.27 -16.34
N ARG A 111 7.90 1.06 -16.32
CA ARG A 111 8.86 1.92 -17.01
C ARG A 111 8.30 2.24 -18.38
N GLU A 112 8.05 3.52 -18.66
CA GLU A 112 7.83 3.97 -20.02
C GLU A 112 9.03 3.48 -20.86
N PRO A 113 8.79 2.80 -21.99
CA PRO A 113 9.89 2.38 -22.86
C PRO A 113 10.68 3.63 -23.25
N PRO A 114 12.03 3.60 -23.22
CA PRO A 114 12.83 4.77 -23.52
C PRO A 114 12.48 5.28 -24.91
N LEU A 115 12.09 6.56 -25.00
CA LEU A 115 11.91 7.24 -26.28
C LEU A 115 13.19 7.05 -27.09
N ARG A 116 13.06 6.46 -28.29
CA ARG A 116 14.19 6.32 -29.21
C ARG A 116 14.77 7.72 -29.44
N VAL A 117 16.04 7.89 -29.07
CA VAL A 117 16.78 9.13 -29.26
C VAL A 117 16.78 9.40 -30.77
N GLU A 118 16.21 10.53 -31.20
CA GLU A 118 16.33 10.99 -32.58
C GLU A 118 17.81 11.29 -32.85
N GLU A 119 18.34 10.63 -33.89
CA GLU A 119 19.72 10.78 -34.36
C GLU A 119 19.95 12.23 -34.80
N ALA A 120 20.96 12.89 -34.23
CA ALA A 120 21.34 14.22 -34.65
C ALA A 120 21.90 14.18 -36.09
N VAL A 121 21.21 14.82 -37.04
CA VAL A 121 21.74 15.06 -38.38
C VAL A 121 22.84 16.12 -38.27
N GLU A 122 24.08 15.73 -38.56
CA GLU A 122 25.23 16.63 -38.62
C GLU A 122 25.21 17.42 -39.94
N PRO A 123 25.08 18.77 -39.91
CA PRO A 123 25.08 19.57 -41.12
C PRO A 123 26.50 20.08 -41.39
N GLY A 124 27.15 19.59 -42.43
CA GLY A 124 28.34 20.27 -42.96
C GLY A 124 29.23 19.44 -43.86
N ASP A 125 28.98 19.52 -45.16
CA ASP A 125 30.07 19.42 -46.14
C ASP A 125 29.82 20.43 -47.27
N PRO A 126 30.63 21.50 -47.41
CA PRO A 126 30.66 22.31 -48.61
C PRO A 126 31.71 21.79 -49.60
N ALA A 127 31.30 21.69 -50.86
CA ALA A 127 32.15 21.31 -51.98
C ALA A 127 33.30 22.30 -52.22
N LEU A 128 34.52 21.79 -52.33
CA LEU A 128 35.60 22.28 -53.20
C LEU A 128 36.51 21.11 -53.61
#